data_AF-A0AAN5XLW8-F1
#
_entry.id   AF-A0AAN5XLW8-F1
#
_cell.length_a   1.000
_cell.length_b   1.000
_cell.length_c   1.000
_cell.angle_alpha   90.00
_cell.angle_beta   90.00
_cell.angle_gamma   90.00
#
_symmetry.space_group_name_H-M   'P 1'
#
loop_
_entity.id
_entity.type
_entity.pdbx_description
1 polymer ?
#
loop_
_entity_poly.entity_id
_entity_poly.type
_entity_poly.pdbx_seq_one_letter_code
_entity_poly.pdbx_strand_id
1 'polypeptide(L)'
;MKDFSDRIIFSRDEYQLPDLQMNVKFRLHDTCVYTKENKLIIESVRRVDQIDSVNEINRYIRPQLLIIQGILSYFSGYPFTVFEVQSSTTSIADDKNKSLTNFKENKLIIENDDYSKDLETLLEKLDSREQKPLVITLLDRWRKAIYMQSESEVNTYHDEAILTHFHILELLVGYYYDNFRKEANKQITDFIKSFASETLNQKGNKLEETVISKSKILKELLISKEASIVTKISYFLKQYNILDDQAYSLVSKLVKIRNAIAHGRIIYREKLIWPLPPFFNLTHNSYSIIQIISIFTAKAIALHLGLNAWEKEWKELHQELHPSEEVLYSFIKNVEEHAKVSPSDLITGNYKGIRISLIVDFFIENPKKCSYSELENVLSIVIKDTRITEENTFQLFLASVILGDSLDDDLSAISKKNVEIVHKNDWYSYSNIKDILRYFDYCGIEIKWFETWLQEGGHISIKKEK
;
A
#
# COMPACT_ATOMS: atom_id res chain seq x y z
N MET A 1 38.48 -41.86 -19.63
CA MET A 1 37.46 -41.14 -18.85
C MET A 1 36.22 -41.05 -19.72
N LYS A 2 35.10 -41.65 -19.31
CA LYS A 2 33.82 -41.43 -20.01
C LYS A 2 33.43 -39.98 -19.80
N ASP A 3 33.24 -39.27 -20.90
CA ASP A 3 32.68 -37.93 -20.88
C ASP A 3 31.21 -38.08 -20.43
N PHE A 4 30.92 -37.75 -19.18
CA PHE A 4 29.56 -37.80 -18.63
C PHE A 4 28.81 -36.57 -19.17
N SER A 5 28.27 -36.69 -20.38
CA SER A 5 27.55 -35.59 -21.03
C SER A 5 26.16 -35.39 -20.43
N ASP A 6 25.84 -34.18 -19.96
CA ASP A 6 24.50 -33.83 -19.46
C ASP A 6 23.36 -34.31 -20.36
N ARG A 7 22.22 -34.72 -19.78
CA ARG A 7 21.00 -35.03 -20.53
C ARG A 7 20.19 -33.76 -20.77
N ILE A 8 19.60 -33.62 -21.94
CA ILE A 8 18.65 -32.54 -22.24
C ILE A 8 17.24 -33.05 -21.90
N ILE A 9 16.55 -32.36 -21.01
CA ILE A 9 15.20 -32.73 -20.57
C ILE A 9 14.26 -31.57 -20.85
N PHE A 10 13.11 -31.91 -21.43
CA PHE A 10 11.95 -31.04 -21.59
C PHE A 10 10.97 -31.25 -20.42
N SER A 11 10.41 -30.15 -19.91
CA SER A 11 9.32 -30.14 -18.94
C SER A 11 8.22 -29.20 -19.40
N ARG A 12 6.97 -29.62 -19.22
CA ARG A 12 5.79 -28.80 -19.45
C ARG A 12 4.86 -28.90 -18.25
N ASP A 13 4.55 -27.76 -17.67
CA ASP A 13 3.62 -27.59 -16.56
C ASP A 13 2.37 -26.85 -17.03
N GLU A 14 1.20 -27.36 -16.66
CA GLU A 14 -0.10 -26.72 -16.89
C GLU A 14 -0.70 -26.27 -15.57
N TYR A 15 -1.06 -24.99 -15.51
CA TYR A 15 -1.70 -24.35 -14.37
C TYR A 15 -3.13 -23.95 -14.74
N GLN A 16 -4.04 -24.10 -13.78
CA GLN A 16 -5.35 -23.48 -13.88
C GLN A 16 -5.15 -21.97 -13.77
N LEU A 17 -5.76 -21.22 -14.70
CA LEU A 17 -5.87 -19.79 -14.48
C LEU A 17 -6.88 -19.54 -13.35
N PRO A 18 -6.61 -18.57 -12.45
CA PRO A 18 -7.65 -18.03 -11.56
C PRO A 18 -8.79 -17.44 -12.41
N ASP A 19 -9.87 -16.97 -11.78
CA ASP A 19 -10.94 -16.22 -12.44
C ASP A 19 -10.42 -14.84 -12.91
N LEU A 20 -9.54 -14.87 -13.92
CA LEU A 20 -8.82 -13.76 -14.49
C LEU A 20 -8.63 -14.00 -15.99
N GLN A 21 -9.09 -13.07 -16.82
CA GLN A 21 -8.88 -13.11 -18.26
C GLN A 21 -7.43 -12.75 -18.58
N MET A 22 -6.64 -13.75 -18.97
CA MET A 22 -5.21 -13.58 -19.22
C MET A 22 -4.81 -14.16 -20.60
N ASN A 23 -4.10 -13.36 -21.40
CA ASN A 23 -3.49 -13.76 -22.66
C ASN A 23 -2.00 -13.45 -22.66
N VAL A 24 -1.20 -14.47 -22.45
CA VAL A 24 0.25 -14.36 -22.24
C VAL A 24 0.98 -15.17 -23.28
N LYS A 25 2.08 -14.61 -23.79
CA LYS A 25 3.08 -15.27 -24.64
C LYS A 25 4.42 -14.59 -24.44
N PHE A 26 5.36 -15.21 -23.75
CA PHE A 26 6.72 -14.68 -23.71
C PHE A 26 7.73 -15.78 -23.46
N ARG A 27 9.00 -15.42 -23.67
CA ARG A 27 10.13 -16.29 -23.40
C ARG A 27 11.07 -15.61 -22.43
N LEU A 28 11.47 -16.35 -21.40
CA LEU A 28 12.60 -16.00 -20.56
C LEU A 28 13.63 -17.10 -20.80
N HIS A 29 14.81 -16.79 -21.34
CA HIS A 29 15.87 -17.75 -21.64
C HIS A 29 15.37 -19.08 -22.27
N ASP A 30 15.60 -20.22 -21.60
CA ASP A 30 15.20 -21.57 -22.05
C ASP A 30 13.81 -21.98 -21.49
N THR A 31 12.91 -21.02 -21.27
CA THR A 31 11.54 -21.25 -20.78
C THR A 31 10.54 -20.38 -21.53
N CYS A 32 9.47 -21.00 -22.04
CA CYS A 32 8.36 -20.36 -22.75
C CYS A 32 7.10 -20.37 -21.87
N VAL A 33 6.38 -19.26 -21.84
CA VAL A 33 5.18 -19.06 -21.03
C VAL A 33 4.06 -18.63 -21.95
N TYR A 34 2.94 -19.34 -21.97
CA TYR A 34 1.81 -18.97 -22.80
C TYR A 34 0.47 -19.46 -22.28
N THR A 35 -0.61 -18.82 -22.71
CA THR A 35 -1.98 -19.23 -22.40
C THR A 35 -2.63 -19.98 -23.56
N LYS A 36 -3.32 -21.09 -23.26
CA LYS A 36 -4.11 -21.87 -24.23
C LYS A 36 -5.31 -22.49 -23.51
N GLU A 37 -6.51 -22.38 -24.11
CA GLU A 37 -7.74 -23.01 -23.58
C GLU A 37 -7.99 -22.71 -22.08
N ASN A 38 -7.83 -21.44 -21.66
CA ASN A 38 -7.92 -20.97 -20.26
C ASN A 38 -6.95 -21.63 -19.28
N LYS A 39 -5.84 -22.17 -19.77
CA LYS A 39 -4.72 -22.65 -18.96
C LYS A 39 -3.48 -21.82 -19.21
N LEU A 40 -2.66 -21.68 -18.17
CA LEU A 40 -1.29 -21.18 -18.28
C LEU A 40 -0.36 -22.37 -18.47
N ILE A 41 0.45 -22.34 -19.53
CA ILE A 41 1.39 -23.38 -19.90
C ILE A 41 2.81 -22.81 -19.79
N ILE A 42 3.67 -23.53 -19.08
CA ILE A 42 5.09 -23.20 -18.93
C ILE A 42 5.91 -24.38 -19.45
N GLU A 43 6.66 -24.15 -20.52
CA GLU A 43 7.54 -25.13 -21.16
C GLU A 43 8.99 -24.76 -20.92
N SER A 44 9.81 -25.69 -20.44
CA SER A 44 11.23 -25.47 -20.15
C SER A 44 12.10 -26.58 -20.70
N VAL A 45 13.30 -26.23 -21.15
CA VAL A 45 14.33 -27.22 -21.48
C VAL A 45 15.61 -26.96 -20.70
N ARG A 46 16.15 -27.98 -20.03
CA ARG A 46 17.39 -27.87 -19.24
C ARG A 46 18.35 -29.01 -19.52
N ARG A 47 19.63 -28.72 -19.28
CA ARG A 47 20.65 -29.75 -19.09
C ARG A 47 20.59 -30.20 -17.65
N VAL A 48 20.52 -31.50 -17.45
CA VAL A 48 20.43 -32.17 -16.15
C VAL A 48 21.59 -33.14 -16.03
N ASP A 49 22.18 -33.19 -14.84
CA ASP A 49 23.28 -34.10 -14.55
C ASP A 49 22.84 -35.55 -14.81
N GLN A 50 23.74 -36.38 -15.33
CA GLN A 50 23.42 -37.79 -15.59
C GLN A 50 23.10 -38.58 -14.31
N ILE A 51 23.56 -38.12 -13.15
CA ILE A 51 23.22 -38.75 -11.86
C ILE A 51 21.77 -38.48 -11.46
N ASP A 52 21.19 -37.38 -11.94
CA ASP A 52 19.85 -36.95 -11.62
C ASP A 52 18.83 -37.59 -12.58
N SER A 53 17.67 -37.98 -12.03
CA SER A 53 16.56 -38.55 -12.76
C SER A 53 15.82 -37.50 -13.61
N VAL A 54 14.97 -37.96 -14.53
CA VAL A 54 14.21 -37.05 -15.40
C VAL A 54 13.31 -36.09 -14.62
N ASN A 55 12.79 -36.55 -13.48
CA ASN A 55 11.92 -35.76 -12.60
C ASN A 55 12.67 -34.67 -11.82
N GLU A 56 13.99 -34.79 -11.69
CA GLU A 56 14.83 -33.80 -11.00
C GLU A 56 15.11 -32.56 -11.85
N ILE A 57 14.65 -32.51 -13.11
CA ILE A 57 14.63 -31.27 -13.90
C ILE A 57 13.97 -30.11 -13.13
N ASN A 58 12.99 -30.42 -12.27
CA ASN A 58 12.32 -29.45 -11.40
C ASN A 58 13.30 -28.61 -10.57
N ARG A 59 14.42 -29.18 -10.12
CA ARG A 59 15.49 -28.47 -9.41
C ARG A 59 16.17 -27.42 -10.30
N TYR A 60 16.36 -27.73 -11.57
CA TYR A 60 17.06 -26.88 -12.55
C TYR A 60 16.16 -25.78 -13.14
N ILE A 61 14.84 -26.00 -13.19
CA ILE A 61 13.88 -25.00 -13.67
C ILE A 61 13.38 -24.09 -12.55
N ARG A 62 13.39 -24.54 -11.28
CA ARG A 62 12.77 -23.83 -10.16
C ARG A 62 13.18 -22.36 -10.05
N PRO A 63 14.47 -21.97 -10.13
CA PRO A 63 14.84 -20.56 -10.02
C PRO A 63 14.18 -19.71 -11.10
N GLN A 64 14.10 -20.22 -12.33
CA GLN A 64 13.49 -19.51 -13.44
C GLN A 64 11.96 -19.46 -13.32
N LEU A 65 11.35 -20.54 -12.85
CA LEU A 65 9.92 -20.59 -12.58
C LEU A 65 9.51 -19.56 -11.52
N LEU A 66 10.31 -19.38 -10.46
CA LEU A 66 10.05 -18.36 -9.44
C LEU A 66 10.09 -16.94 -10.01
N ILE A 67 10.99 -16.66 -10.96
CA ILE A 67 11.03 -15.36 -11.65
C ILE A 67 9.79 -15.17 -12.52
N ILE A 68 9.41 -16.18 -13.31
CA ILE A 68 8.21 -16.14 -14.16
C ILE A 68 6.96 -15.89 -13.33
N GLN A 69 6.81 -16.59 -12.21
CA GLN A 69 5.70 -16.39 -11.30
C GLN A 69 5.74 -15.00 -10.66
N GLY A 70 6.93 -14.47 -10.34
CA GLY A 70 7.09 -13.08 -9.91
C GLY A 70 6.59 -12.07 -10.95
N ILE A 71 6.94 -12.27 -12.22
CA ILE A 71 6.45 -11.44 -13.35
C ILE A 71 4.93 -11.53 -13.45
N LEU A 72 4.38 -12.74 -13.55
CA LEU A 72 2.94 -12.96 -13.70
C LEU A 72 2.16 -12.37 -12.51
N SER A 73 2.68 -12.57 -11.29
CA SER A 73 2.04 -12.02 -10.10
C SER A 73 2.04 -10.50 -10.11
N TYR A 74 3.18 -9.89 -10.44
CA TYR A 74 3.32 -8.44 -10.46
C TYR A 74 2.38 -7.74 -11.43
N PHE A 75 2.10 -8.31 -12.60
CA PHE A 75 1.17 -7.70 -13.56
C PHE A 75 -0.29 -8.05 -13.30
N SER A 76 -0.59 -9.16 -12.63
CA SER A 76 -1.98 -9.60 -12.40
C SER A 76 -2.56 -9.18 -11.06
N GLY A 77 -1.73 -8.87 -10.06
CA GLY A 77 -2.20 -8.78 -8.67
C GLY A 77 -2.41 -10.13 -7.98
N TYR A 78 -2.27 -11.25 -8.71
CA TYR A 78 -2.56 -12.60 -8.21
C TYR A 78 -1.28 -13.35 -7.79
N PRO A 79 -1.22 -13.99 -6.60
CA PRO A 79 -0.01 -14.65 -6.12
C PRO A 79 0.22 -16.03 -6.76
N PHE A 80 0.77 -16.09 -7.98
CA PHE A 80 1.08 -17.37 -8.63
C PHE A 80 2.11 -18.18 -7.84
N THR A 81 1.76 -19.42 -7.49
CA THR A 81 2.63 -20.33 -6.76
C THR A 81 3.01 -21.58 -7.56
N VAL A 82 4.07 -22.26 -7.11
CA VAL A 82 4.53 -23.53 -7.67
C VAL A 82 3.62 -24.71 -7.34
N PHE A 83 2.61 -24.54 -6.48
CA PHE A 83 1.75 -25.61 -5.98
C PHE A 83 0.42 -25.72 -6.72
N GLU A 84 0.11 -24.77 -7.60
CA GLU A 84 -1.14 -24.74 -8.39
C GLU A 84 -1.03 -25.53 -9.72
N VAL A 85 -0.01 -26.37 -9.87
CA VAL A 85 0.20 -27.20 -11.06
C VAL A 85 -0.87 -28.29 -11.12
N GLN A 86 -1.65 -28.33 -12.19
CA GLN A 86 -2.64 -29.38 -12.41
C GLN A 86 -2.03 -30.64 -13.04
N SER A 87 -1.11 -30.45 -13.98
CA SER A 87 -0.43 -31.55 -14.65
C SER A 87 0.96 -31.14 -15.11
N SER A 88 1.90 -32.08 -15.00
CA SER A 88 3.27 -31.94 -15.47
C SER A 88 3.63 -33.10 -16.40
N THR A 89 4.39 -32.80 -17.44
CA THR A 89 4.97 -33.80 -18.34
C THR A 89 6.46 -33.56 -18.48
N THR A 90 7.25 -34.62 -18.38
CA THR A 90 8.71 -34.57 -18.53
C THR A 90 9.16 -35.61 -19.55
N SER A 91 10.11 -35.24 -20.41
CA SER A 91 10.64 -36.14 -21.43
C SER A 91 12.07 -35.80 -21.79
N ILE A 92 12.83 -36.81 -22.22
CA ILE A 92 14.16 -36.59 -22.81
C ILE A 92 13.97 -35.89 -24.16
N ALA A 93 14.78 -34.88 -24.43
CA ALA A 93 14.72 -34.11 -25.66
C ALA A 93 16.05 -34.19 -26.42
N ASP A 94 15.98 -34.29 -27.75
CA ASP A 94 17.16 -34.40 -28.60
C ASP A 94 17.84 -33.04 -28.86
N ASP A 95 17.07 -31.95 -28.82
CA ASP A 95 17.54 -30.59 -29.11
C ASP A 95 16.81 -29.55 -28.23
N LYS A 96 17.56 -28.61 -27.66
CA LYS A 96 17.03 -27.49 -26.86
C LYS A 96 16.07 -26.60 -27.65
N ASN A 97 16.38 -26.27 -28.90
CA ASN A 97 15.67 -25.22 -29.65
C ASN A 97 14.48 -25.74 -30.46
N LYS A 98 14.43 -27.04 -30.77
CA LYS A 98 13.29 -27.64 -31.47
C LYS A 98 12.12 -28.00 -30.55
N SER A 99 12.39 -28.08 -29.24
CA SER A 99 11.43 -28.61 -28.26
C SER A 99 10.57 -27.51 -27.61
N LEU A 100 10.91 -26.23 -27.79
CA LEU A 100 10.17 -25.10 -27.21
C LEU A 100 9.26 -24.43 -28.24
N THR A 101 8.08 -24.02 -27.79
CA THR A 101 7.19 -23.17 -28.59
C THR A 101 7.88 -21.84 -28.92
N ASN A 102 7.88 -21.44 -30.20
CA ASN A 102 8.46 -20.18 -30.65
C ASN A 102 7.38 -19.11 -30.83
N PHE A 103 7.65 -17.91 -30.31
CA PHE A 103 6.82 -16.73 -30.47
C PHE A 103 7.54 -15.69 -31.31
N LYS A 104 6.79 -14.91 -32.10
CA LYS A 104 7.36 -13.78 -32.86
C LYS A 104 7.56 -12.54 -31.99
N GLU A 105 6.69 -12.36 -31.00
CA GLU A 105 6.59 -11.16 -30.17
C GLU A 105 6.14 -11.56 -28.76
N ASN A 106 6.53 -10.77 -27.76
CA ASN A 106 6.05 -10.90 -26.40
C ASN A 106 4.64 -10.30 -26.29
N LYS A 107 3.77 -10.94 -25.52
CA LYS A 107 2.40 -10.51 -25.27
C LYS A 107 2.01 -10.74 -23.83
N LEU A 108 1.41 -9.74 -23.21
CA LEU A 108 0.84 -9.81 -21.87
C LEU A 108 -0.39 -8.93 -21.79
N ILE A 109 -1.57 -9.54 -21.90
CA ILE A 109 -2.86 -8.87 -21.72
C ILE A 109 -3.57 -9.50 -20.53
N ILE A 110 -4.02 -8.68 -19.59
CA ILE A 110 -4.74 -9.10 -18.39
C ILE A 110 -5.96 -8.17 -18.24
N GLU A 111 -7.16 -8.72 -18.10
CA GLU A 111 -8.40 -7.94 -17.89
C GLU A 111 -8.61 -6.78 -18.90
N ASN A 112 -8.18 -7.00 -20.15
CA ASN A 112 -8.17 -6.05 -21.27
C ASN A 112 -7.08 -4.96 -21.24
N ASP A 113 -6.25 -4.90 -20.20
CA ASP A 113 -5.07 -4.03 -20.17
C ASP A 113 -3.86 -4.72 -20.83
N ASP A 114 -3.18 -4.01 -21.72
CA ASP A 114 -2.02 -4.50 -22.47
C ASP A 114 -0.70 -4.03 -21.83
N TYR A 115 -0.03 -4.96 -21.16
CA TYR A 115 1.27 -4.76 -20.52
C TYR A 115 2.43 -5.27 -21.37
N SER A 116 2.25 -5.56 -22.66
CA SER A 116 3.29 -6.19 -23.49
C SER A 116 4.59 -5.35 -23.56
N LYS A 117 4.48 -4.03 -23.61
CA LYS A 117 5.66 -3.12 -23.59
C LYS A 117 6.37 -3.07 -22.23
N ASP A 118 5.59 -3.08 -21.15
CA ASP A 118 6.15 -3.11 -19.80
C ASP A 118 6.83 -4.46 -19.55
N LEU A 119 6.26 -5.55 -20.07
CA LEU A 119 6.88 -6.87 -20.05
C LEU A 119 8.23 -6.87 -20.80
N GLU A 120 8.28 -6.32 -22.01
CA GLU A 120 9.55 -6.19 -22.76
C GLU A 120 10.60 -5.43 -21.95
N THR A 121 10.23 -4.28 -21.40
CA THR A 121 11.12 -3.48 -20.54
C THR A 121 11.59 -4.29 -19.33
N LEU A 122 10.70 -5.01 -18.66
CA LEU A 122 11.05 -5.85 -17.51
C LEU A 122 12.00 -6.99 -17.89
N LEU A 123 11.78 -7.64 -19.04
CA LEU A 123 12.64 -8.71 -19.54
C LEU A 123 14.06 -8.18 -19.85
N GLU A 124 14.19 -7.00 -20.45
CA GLU A 124 15.49 -6.35 -20.67
C GLU A 124 16.23 -6.09 -19.34
N LYS A 125 15.51 -5.67 -18.31
CA LYS A 125 16.06 -5.42 -16.96
C LYS A 125 16.51 -6.71 -16.27
N LEU A 126 15.82 -7.82 -16.52
CA LEU A 126 16.16 -9.16 -16.03
C LEU A 126 17.36 -9.78 -16.77
N ASP A 127 17.65 -9.33 -17.99
CA ASP A 127 18.85 -9.70 -18.75
C ASP A 127 20.09 -8.90 -18.33
N SER A 128 19.91 -7.72 -17.72
CA SER A 128 21.00 -6.91 -17.18
C SER A 128 21.63 -7.52 -15.92
N ARG A 129 22.94 -7.78 -15.95
CA ARG A 129 23.68 -8.33 -14.79
C ARG A 129 23.61 -7.44 -13.54
N GLU A 130 23.56 -6.13 -13.72
CA GLU A 130 23.54 -5.16 -12.62
C GLU A 130 22.17 -5.09 -11.95
N GLN A 131 21.10 -5.14 -12.74
CA GLN A 131 19.73 -4.90 -12.25
C GLN A 131 19.01 -6.20 -11.87
N LYS A 132 19.34 -7.32 -12.52
CA LYS A 132 18.69 -8.63 -12.31
C LYS A 132 18.53 -9.03 -10.84
N PRO A 133 19.55 -8.97 -9.96
CA PRO A 133 19.39 -9.39 -8.57
C PRO A 133 18.34 -8.57 -7.82
N LEU A 134 18.32 -7.25 -8.04
CA LEU A 134 17.34 -6.36 -7.43
C LEU A 134 15.95 -6.66 -7.97
N VAL A 135 15.78 -6.71 -9.30
CA VAL A 135 14.49 -6.96 -9.94
C VAL A 135 13.86 -8.26 -9.41
N ILE A 136 14.63 -9.35 -9.36
CA ILE A 136 14.17 -10.63 -8.82
C ILE A 136 13.73 -10.48 -7.36
N THR A 137 14.53 -9.77 -6.55
CA THR A 137 14.23 -9.56 -5.13
C THR A 137 12.94 -8.75 -4.93
N LEU A 138 12.74 -7.70 -5.73
CA LEU A 138 11.54 -6.85 -5.66
C LEU A 138 10.28 -7.66 -6.03
N LEU A 139 10.32 -8.39 -7.15
CA LEU A 139 9.19 -9.21 -7.61
C LEU A 139 8.86 -10.33 -6.62
N ASP A 140 9.88 -11.03 -6.10
CA ASP A 140 9.66 -12.13 -5.17
C ASP A 140 9.08 -11.65 -3.83
N ARG A 141 9.59 -10.53 -3.29
CA ARG A 141 9.06 -9.96 -2.05
C ARG A 141 7.64 -9.44 -2.21
N TRP A 142 7.36 -8.77 -3.33
CA TRP A 142 6.01 -8.28 -3.61
C TRP A 142 5.03 -9.45 -3.73
N ARG A 143 5.39 -10.48 -4.51
CA ARG A 143 4.62 -11.74 -4.61
C ARG A 143 4.40 -12.41 -3.25
N LYS A 144 5.43 -12.47 -2.41
CA LYS A 144 5.31 -13.05 -1.06
C LYS A 144 4.36 -12.24 -0.19
N ALA A 145 4.39 -10.91 -0.29
CA ALA A 145 3.49 -10.05 0.47
C ALA A 145 2.03 -10.24 0.06
N ILE A 146 1.72 -10.28 -1.24
CA ILE A 146 0.35 -10.53 -1.71
C ILE A 146 -0.12 -11.97 -1.41
N TYR A 147 0.78 -12.95 -1.41
CA TYR A 147 0.44 -14.32 -0.98
C TYR A 147 0.04 -14.38 0.50
N MET A 148 0.77 -13.69 1.38
CA MET A 148 0.38 -13.60 2.79
C MET A 148 -0.94 -12.86 2.99
N GLN A 149 -1.27 -11.90 2.12
CA GLN A 149 -2.57 -11.23 2.13
C GLN A 149 -3.70 -12.17 1.72
N SER A 150 -3.51 -12.98 0.67
CA SER A 150 -4.54 -13.91 0.20
C SER A 150 -4.82 -15.05 1.18
N GLU A 151 -3.81 -15.53 1.90
CA GLU A 151 -3.94 -16.59 2.92
C GLU A 151 -4.46 -16.06 4.28
N SER A 152 -4.73 -14.76 4.40
CA SER A 152 -5.12 -14.13 5.66
C SER A 152 -6.64 -14.18 5.87
N GLU A 153 -7.14 -15.17 6.61
CA GLU A 153 -8.59 -15.31 6.86
C GLU A 153 -9.14 -14.27 7.86
N VAL A 154 -8.35 -13.82 8.84
CA VAL A 154 -8.77 -12.82 9.86
C VAL A 154 -7.58 -11.95 10.28
N ASN A 155 -6.92 -11.30 9.33
CA ASN A 155 -5.70 -10.48 9.54
C ASN A 155 -4.46 -11.25 10.02
N THR A 156 -4.46 -12.57 9.90
CA THR A 156 -3.44 -13.48 10.45
C THR A 156 -2.00 -13.11 10.09
N TYR A 157 -1.78 -12.65 8.85
CA TYR A 157 -0.45 -12.33 8.32
C TYR A 157 -0.27 -10.87 7.93
N HIS A 158 -1.12 -9.98 8.46
CA HIS A 158 -1.16 -8.61 7.99
C HIS A 158 0.08 -7.82 8.38
N ASP A 159 0.57 -8.01 9.60
CA ASP A 159 1.78 -7.35 10.07
C ASP A 159 3.01 -7.81 9.25
N GLU A 160 3.11 -9.11 8.94
CA GLU A 160 4.16 -9.69 8.09
C GLU A 160 4.08 -9.21 6.64
N ALA A 161 2.88 -9.10 6.09
CA ALA A 161 2.64 -8.55 4.75
C ALA A 161 3.05 -7.08 4.67
N ILE A 162 2.67 -6.27 5.66
CA ILE A 162 3.07 -4.86 5.75
C ILE A 162 4.59 -4.75 5.83
N LEU A 163 5.26 -5.54 6.68
CA LEU A 163 6.72 -5.54 6.78
C LEU A 163 7.40 -5.95 5.47
N THR A 164 6.83 -6.94 4.78
CA THR A 164 7.40 -7.43 3.51
C THR A 164 7.28 -6.39 2.41
N HIS A 165 6.13 -5.71 2.31
CA HIS A 165 5.96 -4.54 1.46
C HIS A 165 6.92 -3.41 1.83
N PHE A 166 7.09 -3.13 3.12
CA PHE A 166 8.02 -2.10 3.58
C PHE A 166 9.47 -2.37 3.17
N HIS A 167 9.88 -3.63 3.19
CA HIS A 167 11.23 -3.99 2.79
C HIS A 167 11.48 -3.68 1.30
N ILE A 168 10.46 -3.71 0.44
CA ILE A 168 10.56 -3.28 -0.96
C ILE A 168 10.97 -1.81 -1.01
N LEU A 169 10.32 -0.96 -0.21
CA LEU A 169 10.67 0.46 -0.13
C LEU A 169 12.09 0.65 0.41
N GLU A 170 12.47 -0.07 1.47
CA GLU A 170 13.83 0.00 2.04
C GLU A 170 14.91 -0.38 1.02
N LEU A 171 14.68 -1.44 0.23
CA LEU A 171 15.57 -1.84 -0.86
C LEU A 171 15.67 -0.76 -1.92
N LEU A 172 14.53 -0.28 -2.43
CA LEU A 172 14.49 0.73 -3.47
C LEU A 172 15.22 1.99 -3.04
N VAL A 173 14.90 2.56 -1.88
CA VAL A 173 15.52 3.82 -1.44
C VAL A 173 17.02 3.68 -1.16
N GLY A 174 17.51 2.47 -0.87
CA GLY A 174 18.93 2.16 -0.77
C GLY A 174 19.70 2.54 -2.04
N TYR A 175 19.11 2.34 -3.22
CA TYR A 175 19.72 2.68 -4.51
C TYR A 175 19.80 4.19 -4.78
N TYR A 176 18.92 4.99 -4.16
CA TYR A 176 18.86 6.44 -4.37
C TYR A 176 19.60 7.22 -3.27
N TYR A 177 20.02 6.55 -2.20
CA TYR A 177 20.54 7.21 -1.02
C TYR A 177 21.89 7.90 -1.26
N ASP A 178 22.77 7.32 -2.08
CA ASP A 178 24.03 7.96 -2.44
C ASP A 178 23.81 9.21 -3.31
N ASN A 179 22.80 9.19 -4.19
CA ASN A 179 22.41 10.36 -4.96
C ASN A 179 21.84 11.46 -4.07
N PHE A 180 20.97 11.09 -3.11
CA PHE A 180 20.49 12.00 -2.07
C PHE A 180 21.65 12.67 -1.32
N ARG A 181 22.63 11.87 -0.86
CA ARG A 181 23.79 12.39 -0.13
C ARG A 181 24.62 13.34 -0.98
N LYS A 182 24.88 13.02 -2.24
CA LYS A 182 25.62 13.88 -3.17
C LYS A 182 24.90 15.21 -3.38
N GLU A 183 23.60 15.15 -3.65
CA GLU A 183 22.76 16.33 -3.91
C GLU A 183 22.66 17.23 -2.67
N ALA A 184 22.35 16.67 -1.50
CA ALA A 184 22.29 17.40 -0.25
C ALA A 184 23.64 18.05 0.10
N ASN A 185 24.76 17.32 -0.06
CA ASN A 185 26.10 17.85 0.17
C ASN A 185 26.44 19.02 -0.75
N LYS A 186 26.02 18.94 -2.02
CA LYS A 186 26.22 20.00 -3.00
C LYS A 186 25.42 21.24 -2.62
N GLN A 187 24.13 21.08 -2.31
CA GLN A 187 23.27 22.20 -1.90
C GLN A 187 23.78 22.91 -0.64
N ILE A 188 24.27 22.17 0.36
CA ILE A 188 24.89 22.77 1.56
C ILE A 188 26.13 23.59 1.18
N THR A 189 26.99 23.04 0.31
CA THR A 189 28.20 23.73 -0.11
C THR A 189 27.89 24.97 -0.94
N ASP A 190 26.89 24.92 -1.83
CA ASP A 190 26.44 26.05 -2.63
C ASP A 190 25.82 27.15 -1.76
N PHE A 191 24.98 26.78 -0.78
CA PHE A 191 24.42 27.70 0.20
C PHE A 191 25.52 28.43 0.99
N ILE A 192 26.49 27.68 1.52
CA ILE A 192 27.59 28.27 2.30
C ILE A 192 28.45 29.18 1.43
N LYS A 193 28.68 28.79 0.18
CA LYS A 193 29.42 29.60 -0.77
C LYS A 193 28.73 30.93 -1.04
N SER A 194 27.43 30.93 -1.35
CA SER A 194 26.62 32.15 -1.55
C SER A 194 26.63 33.00 -0.28
N PHE A 195 26.36 32.43 0.89
CA PHE A 195 26.38 33.17 2.16
C PHE A 195 27.74 33.82 2.45
N ALA A 196 28.84 33.07 2.27
CA ALA A 196 30.19 33.58 2.53
C ALA A 196 30.62 34.66 1.52
N SER A 197 30.25 34.52 0.24
CA SER A 197 30.61 35.51 -0.79
C SER A 197 29.73 36.76 -0.75
N GLU A 198 28.41 36.59 -0.58
CA GLU A 198 27.42 37.66 -0.75
C GLU A 198 27.12 38.36 0.58
N THR A 199 26.98 37.61 1.68
CA THR A 199 26.67 38.20 2.98
C THR A 199 27.94 38.56 3.75
N LEU A 200 28.93 37.67 3.79
CA LEU A 200 30.19 37.92 4.52
C LEU A 200 31.25 38.65 3.67
N ASN A 201 31.00 38.88 2.38
CA ASN A 201 31.91 39.57 1.44
C ASN A 201 33.31 38.96 1.38
N GLN A 202 33.45 37.66 1.62
CA GLN A 202 34.73 36.97 1.60
C GLN A 202 35.16 36.61 0.16
N LYS A 203 36.47 36.66 -0.11
CA LYS A 203 37.07 36.38 -1.43
C LYS A 203 38.36 35.56 -1.30
N GLY A 204 38.75 34.91 -2.40
CA GLY A 204 39.99 34.11 -2.48
C GLY A 204 40.06 33.02 -1.41
N ASN A 205 41.25 32.80 -0.83
CA ASN A 205 41.49 31.74 0.14
C ASN A 205 40.54 31.78 1.35
N LYS A 206 40.16 32.98 1.82
CA LYS A 206 39.25 33.14 2.97
C LYS A 206 37.84 32.62 2.69
N LEU A 207 37.38 32.73 1.45
CA LEU A 207 36.11 32.16 0.99
C LEU A 207 36.20 30.63 0.98
N GLU A 208 37.26 30.08 0.39
CA GLU A 208 37.46 28.63 0.29
C GLU A 208 37.58 27.96 1.67
N GLU A 209 38.37 28.54 2.58
CA GLU A 209 38.52 28.06 3.97
C GLU A 209 37.19 28.07 4.72
N THR A 210 36.38 29.12 4.55
CA THR A 210 35.06 29.21 5.17
C THR A 210 34.10 28.18 4.57
N VAL A 211 34.10 28.02 3.25
CA VAL A 211 33.25 27.02 2.57
C VAL A 211 33.59 25.61 3.05
N ILE A 212 34.88 25.25 3.11
CA ILE A 212 35.31 23.92 3.54
C ILE A 212 34.94 23.67 5.01
N SER A 213 35.33 24.58 5.91
CA SER A 213 35.13 24.41 7.34
C SER A 213 33.65 24.40 7.73
N LYS A 214 32.84 25.33 7.20
CA LYS A 214 31.42 25.44 7.52
C LYS A 214 30.57 24.38 6.83
N SER A 215 30.91 23.99 5.58
CA SER A 215 30.24 22.87 4.92
C SER A 215 30.41 21.58 5.72
N LYS A 216 31.61 21.31 6.26
CA LYS A 216 31.85 20.09 7.06
C LYS A 216 30.92 20.03 8.27
N ILE A 217 30.83 21.11 9.04
CA ILE A 217 29.97 21.19 10.23
C ILE A 217 28.49 21.02 9.87
N LEU A 218 28.02 21.74 8.84
CA LEU A 218 26.61 21.67 8.42
C LEU A 218 26.24 20.30 7.85
N LYS A 219 27.15 19.65 7.12
CA LYS A 219 26.91 18.28 6.61
C LYS A 219 26.74 17.30 7.76
N GLU A 220 27.61 17.38 8.77
CA GLU A 220 27.50 16.54 9.98
C GLU A 220 26.20 16.81 10.75
N LEU A 221 25.76 18.07 10.83
CA LEU A 221 24.54 18.46 11.55
C LEU A 221 23.24 18.09 10.81
N LEU A 222 23.16 18.37 9.50
CA LEU A 222 21.91 18.30 8.74
C LEU A 222 21.64 16.95 8.10
N ILE A 223 22.68 16.26 7.61
CA ILE A 223 22.51 14.98 6.92
C ILE A 223 22.56 13.81 7.92
N SER A 224 23.14 14.03 9.11
CA SER A 224 23.49 13.00 10.10
C SER A 224 24.33 11.86 9.48
N LYS A 225 24.67 10.82 10.26
CA LYS A 225 25.25 9.60 9.66
C LYS A 225 24.23 8.89 8.75
N GLU A 226 22.94 8.98 9.07
CA GLU A 226 21.87 8.31 8.33
C GLU A 226 20.55 9.09 8.33
N ALA A 227 20.08 9.49 7.14
CA ALA A 227 18.77 10.13 6.99
C ALA A 227 17.62 9.19 7.41
N SER A 228 16.54 9.77 7.94
CA SER A 228 15.35 9.00 8.30
C SER A 228 14.77 8.24 7.10
N ILE A 229 14.12 7.11 7.35
CA ILE A 229 13.48 6.32 6.27
C ILE A 229 12.39 7.14 5.55
N VAL A 230 11.66 8.02 6.26
CA VAL A 230 10.69 8.95 5.67
C VAL A 230 11.38 9.86 4.65
N THR A 231 12.54 10.43 5.01
CA THR A 231 13.32 11.29 4.11
C THR A 231 13.80 10.52 2.88
N LYS A 232 14.28 9.29 3.05
CA LYS A 232 14.76 8.46 1.95
C LYS A 232 13.64 8.11 0.96
N ILE A 233 12.47 7.69 1.46
CA ILE A 233 11.30 7.40 0.62
C ILE A 233 10.81 8.68 -0.07
N SER A 234 10.69 9.80 0.67
CA SER A 234 10.25 11.07 0.09
C SER A 234 11.19 11.55 -1.02
N TYR A 235 12.50 11.41 -0.83
CA TYR A 235 13.48 11.72 -1.87
C TYR A 235 13.29 10.86 -3.13
N PHE A 236 13.07 9.55 -2.96
CA PHE A 236 12.74 8.65 -4.07
C PHE A 236 11.49 9.13 -4.83
N LEU A 237 10.38 9.39 -4.13
CA LEU A 237 9.14 9.89 -4.75
C LEU A 237 9.35 11.22 -5.48
N LYS A 238 10.18 12.11 -4.92
CA LYS A 238 10.57 13.38 -5.54
C LYS A 238 11.30 13.17 -6.87
N GLN A 239 12.16 12.16 -7.00
CA GLN A 239 12.86 11.88 -8.27
C GLN A 239 11.89 11.52 -9.40
N TYR A 240 10.71 11.02 -9.05
CA TYR A 240 9.67 10.62 -9.99
C TYR A 240 8.51 11.62 -10.09
N ASN A 241 8.61 12.80 -9.45
CA ASN A 241 7.57 13.83 -9.42
C ASN A 241 6.20 13.33 -8.91
N ILE A 242 6.21 12.37 -7.97
CA ILE A 242 4.98 11.88 -7.32
C ILE A 242 4.94 12.19 -5.82
N LEU A 243 5.82 13.08 -5.35
CA LEU A 243 5.79 13.58 -3.98
C LEU A 243 4.94 14.84 -3.89
N ASP A 244 3.82 14.74 -3.19
CA ASP A 244 3.00 15.83 -2.71
C ASP A 244 2.70 15.66 -1.20
N ASP A 245 1.88 16.55 -0.64
CA ASP A 245 1.57 16.56 0.79
C ASP A 245 0.83 15.28 1.24
N GLN A 246 -0.05 14.74 0.40
CA GLN A 246 -0.80 13.50 0.68
C GLN A 246 0.14 12.28 0.65
N ALA A 247 1.00 12.18 -0.38
CA ALA A 247 2.01 11.13 -0.48
C ALA A 247 3.01 11.21 0.68
N TYR A 248 3.44 12.41 1.07
CA TYR A 248 4.31 12.61 2.23
C TYR A 248 3.64 12.16 3.54
N SER A 249 2.36 12.51 3.72
CA SER A 249 1.57 12.09 4.88
C SER A 249 1.41 10.57 4.93
N LEU A 250 1.12 9.94 3.78
CA LEU A 250 1.06 8.49 3.64
C LEU A 250 2.38 7.83 4.06
N VAL A 251 3.51 8.29 3.52
CA VAL A 251 4.85 7.75 3.86
C VAL A 251 5.09 7.86 5.37
N SER A 252 4.75 9.00 5.97
CA SER A 252 4.88 9.21 7.41
C SER A 252 4.03 8.24 8.22
N LYS A 253 2.76 8.03 7.83
CA LYS A 253 1.83 7.07 8.45
C LYS A 253 2.37 5.64 8.33
N LEU A 254 2.76 5.23 7.14
CA LEU A 254 3.30 3.91 6.88
C LEU A 254 4.55 3.65 7.75
N VAL A 255 5.47 4.61 7.86
CA VAL A 255 6.69 4.44 8.68
C VAL A 255 6.36 4.31 10.17
N LYS A 256 5.40 5.09 10.68
CA LYS A 256 4.91 4.94 12.06
C LYS A 256 4.37 3.51 12.29
N ILE A 257 3.56 3.01 11.37
CA ILE A 257 3.00 1.66 11.39
C ILE A 257 4.10 0.61 11.40
N ARG A 258 5.05 0.68 10.45
CA ARG A 258 6.19 -0.25 10.37
C ARG A 258 6.99 -0.27 11.67
N ASN A 259 7.26 0.89 12.26
CA ASN A 259 8.02 0.98 13.51
C ASN A 259 7.22 0.37 14.67
N ALA A 260 5.90 0.58 14.73
CA ALA A 260 5.05 -0.06 15.72
C ALA A 260 5.13 -1.59 15.63
N ILE A 261 5.04 -2.15 14.41
CA ILE A 261 5.18 -3.59 14.19
C ILE A 261 6.58 -4.07 14.59
N ALA A 262 7.63 -3.41 14.09
CA ALA A 262 9.02 -3.83 14.31
C ALA A 262 9.46 -3.77 15.78
N HIS A 263 8.92 -2.83 16.57
CA HIS A 263 9.22 -2.76 18.00
C HIS A 263 8.46 -3.80 18.83
N GLY A 264 7.44 -4.46 18.27
CA GLY A 264 6.84 -5.69 18.79
C GLY A 264 6.15 -5.57 20.17
N ARG A 265 5.99 -4.34 20.70
CA ARG A 265 5.39 -4.15 22.02
C ARG A 265 3.88 -4.20 21.89
N ILE A 266 3.33 -5.39 22.11
CA ILE A 266 1.89 -5.58 22.28
C ILE A 266 1.47 -4.86 23.56
N ILE A 267 0.60 -3.86 23.42
CA ILE A 267 -0.11 -3.28 24.54
C ILE A 267 -1.26 -4.24 24.85
N TYR A 268 -1.26 -4.84 26.04
CA TYR A 268 -2.36 -5.70 26.48
C TYR A 268 -3.69 -4.95 26.34
N ARG A 269 -4.68 -5.61 25.74
CA ARG A 269 -6.05 -5.11 25.63
C ARG A 269 -6.97 -6.05 26.38
N GLU A 270 -7.76 -5.49 27.28
CA GLU A 270 -8.78 -6.23 28.03
C GLU A 270 -9.93 -6.68 27.11
N LYS A 271 -10.19 -5.93 26.02
CA LYS A 271 -11.28 -6.19 25.07
C LYS A 271 -10.76 -6.19 23.64
N LEU A 272 -11.21 -7.16 22.85
CA LEU A 272 -10.99 -7.26 21.40
C LEU A 272 -12.28 -6.93 20.65
N ILE A 273 -12.15 -6.54 19.39
CA ILE A 273 -13.27 -6.19 18.51
C ILE A 273 -13.46 -7.24 17.42
N TRP A 274 -14.70 -7.42 16.94
CA TRP A 274 -15.01 -8.32 15.83
C TRP A 274 -14.48 -7.77 14.48
N PRO A 275 -14.04 -8.64 13.55
CA PRO A 275 -13.85 -10.08 13.76
C PRO A 275 -12.70 -10.35 14.74
N LEU A 276 -12.91 -11.30 15.65
CA LEU A 276 -11.92 -11.59 16.70
C LEU A 276 -10.62 -12.06 16.03
N PRO A 277 -9.50 -11.34 16.23
CA PRO A 277 -8.27 -11.70 15.55
C PRO A 277 -7.65 -12.95 16.21
N PRO A 278 -7.04 -13.85 15.43
CA PRO A 278 -6.35 -15.04 15.94
C PRO A 278 -5.07 -14.68 16.71
N PHE A 279 -4.51 -13.50 16.44
CA PHE A 279 -3.30 -12.96 17.07
C PHE A 279 -3.49 -11.50 17.50
N PHE A 280 -2.63 -11.03 18.40
CA PHE A 280 -2.58 -9.60 18.73
C PHE A 280 -1.96 -8.82 17.58
N ASN A 281 -2.80 -8.22 16.74
CA ASN A 281 -2.34 -7.34 15.67
C ASN A 281 -1.85 -6.02 16.25
N LEU A 282 -0.67 -5.58 15.82
CA LEU A 282 -0.11 -4.29 16.21
C LEU A 282 -0.71 -3.14 15.40
N THR A 283 -1.29 -3.46 14.25
CA THR A 283 -1.91 -2.51 13.34
C THR A 283 -3.43 -2.45 13.49
N HIS A 284 -3.95 -1.27 13.81
CA HIS A 284 -5.38 -0.97 13.71
C HIS A 284 -5.75 -0.75 12.24
N ASN A 285 -6.91 -1.24 11.81
CA ASN A 285 -7.40 -1.08 10.44
C ASN A 285 -6.41 -1.57 9.37
N SER A 286 -5.80 -2.73 9.62
CA SER A 286 -4.75 -3.30 8.78
C SER A 286 -5.19 -3.56 7.33
N TYR A 287 -6.47 -3.85 7.10
CA TYR A 287 -7.05 -4.03 5.76
C TYR A 287 -6.82 -2.82 4.84
N SER A 288 -7.22 -1.62 5.30
CA SER A 288 -7.05 -0.39 4.51
C SER A 288 -5.57 -0.15 4.19
N ILE A 289 -4.70 -0.29 5.19
CA ILE A 289 -3.26 -0.07 5.04
C ILE A 289 -2.62 -1.09 4.09
N ILE A 290 -3.08 -2.33 4.10
CA ILE A 290 -2.56 -3.38 3.24
C ILE A 290 -2.81 -3.12 1.76
N GLN A 291 -4.02 -2.69 1.42
CA GLN A 291 -4.34 -2.36 0.04
C GLN A 291 -3.51 -1.15 -0.43
N ILE A 292 -3.46 -0.12 0.42
CA ILE A 292 -2.70 1.11 0.15
C ILE A 292 -1.21 0.78 -0.07
N ILE A 293 -0.58 0.03 0.85
CA ILE A 293 0.85 -0.27 0.76
C ILE A 293 1.15 -1.21 -0.41
N SER A 294 0.25 -2.13 -0.76
CA SER A 294 0.44 -3.04 -1.89
C SER A 294 0.50 -2.31 -3.23
N ILE A 295 -0.45 -1.40 -3.48
CA ILE A 295 -0.48 -0.55 -4.68
C ILE A 295 0.72 0.41 -4.65
N PHE A 296 1.02 1.01 -3.51
CA PHE A 296 2.14 1.94 -3.38
C PHE A 296 3.50 1.28 -3.68
N THR A 297 3.75 0.07 -3.19
CA THR A 297 5.00 -0.66 -3.49
C THR A 297 5.04 -1.17 -4.92
N ALA A 298 3.91 -1.62 -5.47
CA ALA A 298 3.81 -2.01 -6.87
C ALA A 298 4.15 -0.83 -7.80
N LYS A 299 3.63 0.36 -7.47
CA LYS A 299 3.94 1.61 -8.16
C LYS A 299 5.40 2.02 -7.98
N ALA A 300 5.97 1.90 -6.79
CA ALA A 300 7.37 2.18 -6.54
C ALA A 300 8.30 1.28 -7.38
N ILE A 301 7.96 -0.01 -7.51
CA ILE A 301 8.65 -0.95 -8.41
C ILE A 301 8.52 -0.48 -9.86
N ALA A 302 7.30 -0.13 -10.32
CA ALA A 302 7.07 0.34 -11.69
C ALA A 302 7.95 1.54 -12.03
N LEU A 303 7.98 2.54 -11.15
CA LEU A 303 8.78 3.77 -11.32
C LEU A 303 10.29 3.46 -11.40
N HIS A 304 10.78 2.59 -10.52
CA HIS A 304 12.19 2.19 -10.54
C HIS A 304 12.57 1.50 -11.86
N LEU A 305 11.69 0.64 -12.36
CA LEU A 305 11.93 -0.15 -13.57
C LEU A 305 11.62 0.60 -14.88
N GLY A 306 10.90 1.72 -14.80
CA GLY A 306 10.46 2.50 -15.96
C GLY A 306 9.21 1.92 -16.64
N LEU A 307 8.31 1.30 -15.87
CA LEU A 307 7.07 0.68 -16.33
C LEU A 307 5.88 1.63 -16.15
N ASN A 308 4.84 1.46 -16.95
CA ASN A 308 3.55 2.17 -16.79
C ASN A 308 2.54 1.39 -15.93
N ALA A 309 2.81 0.13 -15.63
CA ALA A 309 2.01 -0.70 -14.75
C ALA A 309 1.69 0.00 -13.43
N TRP A 310 0.51 -0.28 -12.88
CA TRP A 310 0.03 0.28 -11.61
C TRP A 310 -0.23 1.80 -11.60
N GLU A 311 -0.16 2.49 -12.74
CA GLU A 311 -0.43 3.93 -12.84
C GLU A 311 -1.91 4.27 -12.57
N LYS A 312 -2.84 3.45 -13.07
CA LYS A 312 -4.28 3.67 -12.90
C LYS A 312 -4.68 3.48 -11.45
N GLU A 313 -4.28 2.35 -10.88
CA GLU A 313 -4.52 1.95 -9.49
C GLU A 313 -3.90 2.96 -8.53
N TRP A 314 -2.71 3.47 -8.84
CA TRP A 314 -2.10 4.54 -8.05
C TRP A 314 -2.90 5.85 -8.11
N LYS A 315 -3.40 6.27 -9.28
CA LYS A 315 -4.21 7.48 -9.42
C LYS A 315 -5.52 7.39 -8.64
N GLU A 316 -6.20 6.26 -8.75
CA GLU A 316 -7.45 5.99 -8.01
C GLU A 316 -7.19 6.01 -6.51
N LEU A 317 -6.13 5.31 -6.06
CA LEU A 317 -5.73 5.32 -4.66
C LEU A 317 -5.34 6.73 -4.18
N HIS A 318 -4.58 7.47 -4.99
CA HIS A 318 -4.06 8.80 -4.64
C HIS A 318 -5.19 9.81 -4.39
N GLN A 319 -6.26 9.76 -5.19
CA GLN A 319 -7.45 10.58 -5.00
C GLN A 319 -8.16 10.35 -3.65
N GLU A 320 -8.03 9.14 -3.11
CA GLU A 320 -8.61 8.74 -1.83
C GLU A 320 -7.65 8.92 -0.64
N LEU A 321 -6.41 9.37 -0.87
CA LEU A 321 -5.46 9.59 0.21
C LEU A 321 -5.90 10.73 1.12
N HIS A 322 -5.76 10.51 2.41
CA HIS A 322 -6.14 11.48 3.41
C HIS A 322 -5.23 12.72 3.33
N PRO A 323 -5.77 13.92 3.56
CA PRO A 323 -4.95 15.10 3.78
C PRO A 323 -4.09 14.91 5.05
N SER A 324 -3.05 15.72 5.17
CA SER A 324 -2.14 15.62 6.32
C SER A 324 -2.84 15.91 7.65
N GLU A 325 -2.34 15.32 8.74
CA GLU A 325 -2.81 15.62 10.11
C GLU A 325 -2.77 17.14 10.40
N GLU A 326 -1.81 17.88 9.82
CA GLU A 326 -1.68 19.32 9.98
C GLU A 326 -2.79 20.10 9.26
N VAL A 327 -3.18 19.66 8.06
CA VAL A 327 -4.30 20.23 7.31
C VAL A 327 -5.61 20.00 8.06
N LEU A 328 -5.86 18.78 8.56
CA LEU A 328 -7.05 18.48 9.36
C LEU A 328 -7.06 19.28 10.67
N TYR A 329 -5.94 19.30 11.39
CA TYR A 329 -5.83 20.02 12.66
C TYR A 329 -6.05 21.53 12.48
N SER A 330 -5.41 22.15 11.48
CA SER A 330 -5.57 23.58 11.21
C SER A 330 -7.01 23.93 10.83
N PHE A 331 -7.66 23.11 10.00
CA PHE A 331 -9.06 23.28 9.62
C PHE A 331 -10.00 23.19 10.83
N ILE A 332 -9.84 22.17 11.67
CA ILE A 332 -10.68 21.96 12.86
C ILE A 332 -10.58 23.14 13.84
N LYS A 333 -9.38 23.70 14.04
CA LYS A 333 -9.17 24.83 14.95
C LYS A 333 -9.68 26.17 14.40
N ASN A 334 -9.86 26.29 13.09
CA ASN A 334 -10.16 27.58 12.45
C ASN A 334 -11.66 27.77 12.22
N VAL A 335 -12.34 28.37 13.20
CA VAL A 335 -13.80 28.61 13.18
C VAL A 335 -14.27 29.42 11.98
N GLU A 336 -13.50 30.44 11.61
CA GLU A 336 -13.86 31.29 10.47
C GLU A 336 -13.71 30.58 9.13
N GLU A 337 -12.82 29.59 9.04
CA GLU A 337 -12.61 28.82 7.83
C GLU A 337 -13.72 27.81 7.62
N HIS A 338 -14.05 27.00 8.63
CA HIS A 338 -15.10 25.99 8.48
C HIS A 338 -16.49 26.59 8.29
N ALA A 339 -16.77 27.77 8.85
CA ALA A 339 -18.03 28.48 8.61
C ALA A 339 -18.23 28.93 7.15
N LYS A 340 -17.17 28.95 6.32
CA LYS A 340 -17.21 29.35 4.91
C LYS A 340 -17.24 28.17 3.94
N VAL A 341 -17.05 26.94 4.43
CA VAL A 341 -17.06 25.73 3.59
C VAL A 341 -18.47 25.17 3.54
N SER A 342 -18.95 24.82 2.34
CA SER A 342 -20.29 24.25 2.20
C SER A 342 -20.35 22.83 2.77
N PRO A 343 -21.49 22.42 3.37
CA PRO A 343 -21.70 21.03 3.80
C PRO A 343 -21.43 20.00 2.69
N SER A 344 -21.82 20.31 1.45
CA SER A 344 -21.58 19.43 0.30
C SER A 344 -20.10 19.21 0.02
N ASP A 345 -19.26 20.24 0.15
CA ASP A 345 -17.82 20.10 -0.09
C ASP A 345 -17.13 19.21 0.94
N LEU A 346 -17.63 19.20 2.17
CA LEU A 346 -17.14 18.33 3.25
C LEU A 346 -17.68 16.89 3.15
N ILE A 347 -18.77 16.66 2.42
CA ILE A 347 -19.25 15.30 2.13
C ILE A 347 -18.43 14.69 0.99
N THR A 348 -18.17 15.45 -0.08
CA THR A 348 -17.46 14.95 -1.27
C THR A 348 -15.94 15.00 -1.12
N GLY A 349 -15.41 15.88 -0.28
CA GLY A 349 -13.97 16.12 -0.15
C GLY A 349 -13.43 17.17 -1.13
N ASN A 350 -14.30 17.95 -1.77
CA ASN A 350 -13.88 18.99 -2.72
C ASN A 350 -13.02 20.10 -2.08
N TYR A 351 -13.16 20.29 -0.76
CA TYR A 351 -12.35 21.26 -0.03
C TYR A 351 -11.10 20.61 0.56
N LYS A 352 -9.94 20.81 -0.09
CA LYS A 352 -8.62 20.32 0.36
C LYS A 352 -8.56 18.80 0.63
N GLY A 353 -9.47 18.00 0.06
CA GLY A 353 -9.58 16.57 0.37
C GLY A 353 -10.16 16.25 1.75
N ILE A 354 -10.70 17.25 2.46
CA ILE A 354 -11.24 17.08 3.81
C ILE A 354 -12.66 16.52 3.71
N ARG A 355 -12.90 15.38 4.35
CA ARG A 355 -14.22 14.75 4.46
C ARG A 355 -14.66 14.60 5.92
N ILE A 356 -15.97 14.53 6.18
CA ILE A 356 -16.51 14.38 7.54
C ILE A 356 -16.01 13.12 8.22
N SER A 357 -15.97 11.98 7.52
CA SER A 357 -15.43 10.73 8.04
C SER A 357 -13.99 10.89 8.51
N LEU A 358 -13.17 11.68 7.79
CA LEU A 358 -11.77 11.92 8.13
C LEU A 358 -11.60 12.81 9.38
N ILE A 359 -12.51 13.74 9.60
CA ILE A 359 -12.55 14.56 10.82
C ILE A 359 -12.90 13.68 12.02
N VAL A 360 -13.87 12.77 11.86
CA VAL A 360 -14.23 11.79 12.89
C VAL A 360 -13.07 10.84 13.17
N ASP A 361 -12.44 10.28 12.15
CA ASP A 361 -11.27 9.42 12.29
C ASP A 361 -10.12 10.15 13.00
N PHE A 362 -9.86 11.41 12.64
CA PHE A 362 -8.84 12.23 13.29
C PHE A 362 -9.11 12.41 14.78
N PHE A 363 -10.37 12.68 15.16
CA PHE A 363 -10.78 12.78 16.57
C PHE A 363 -10.56 11.47 17.32
N ILE A 364 -10.97 10.34 16.72
CA ILE A 364 -10.82 9.00 17.31
C ILE A 364 -9.35 8.63 17.49
N GLU A 365 -8.52 8.87 16.48
CA GLU A 365 -7.09 8.53 16.50
C GLU A 365 -6.26 9.51 17.37
N ASN A 366 -6.73 10.75 17.55
CA ASN A 366 -5.99 11.82 18.22
C ASN A 366 -6.82 12.58 19.28
N PRO A 367 -7.36 11.90 20.31
CA PRO A 367 -8.26 12.51 21.30
C PRO A 367 -7.61 13.64 22.12
N LYS A 368 -6.27 13.72 22.14
CA LYS A 368 -5.53 14.82 22.80
C LYS A 368 -5.38 16.08 21.93
N LYS A 369 -5.59 15.97 20.61
CA LYS A 369 -5.41 17.07 19.66
C LYS A 369 -6.72 17.77 19.30
N CYS A 370 -7.85 17.06 19.38
CA CYS A 370 -9.17 17.58 19.06
C CYS A 370 -10.11 17.35 20.26
N SER A 371 -10.66 18.43 20.82
CA SER A 371 -11.68 18.31 21.87
C SER A 371 -13.06 18.02 21.26
N TYR A 372 -13.96 17.45 22.07
CA TYR A 372 -15.35 17.24 21.65
C TYR A 372 -16.03 18.53 21.18
N SER A 373 -15.80 19.66 21.87
CA SER A 373 -16.38 20.95 21.48
C SER A 373 -15.89 21.44 20.11
N GLU A 374 -14.62 21.19 19.79
CA GLU A 374 -14.05 21.56 18.49
C GLU A 374 -14.62 20.68 17.38
N LEU A 375 -14.77 19.39 17.65
CA LEU A 375 -15.42 18.45 16.76
C LEU A 375 -16.88 18.86 16.51
N GLU A 376 -17.64 19.14 17.58
CA GLU A 376 -19.05 19.53 17.53
C GLU A 376 -19.26 20.77 16.66
N ASN A 377 -18.42 21.80 16.83
CA ASN A 377 -18.50 23.03 16.02
C ASN A 377 -18.44 22.74 14.52
N VAL A 378 -17.48 21.92 14.08
CA VAL A 378 -17.29 21.59 12.67
C VAL A 378 -18.42 20.70 12.15
N LEU A 379 -18.77 19.66 12.91
CA LEU A 379 -19.76 18.67 12.47
C LEU A 379 -21.19 19.21 12.49
N SER A 380 -21.52 20.13 13.40
CA SER A 380 -22.86 20.69 13.55
C SER A 380 -23.36 21.38 12.27
N ILE A 381 -22.48 22.08 11.55
CA ILE A 381 -22.77 22.75 10.28
C ILE A 381 -23.31 21.74 9.27
N VAL A 382 -22.66 20.58 9.17
CA VAL A 382 -23.03 19.58 8.17
C VAL A 382 -24.25 18.77 8.60
N ILE A 383 -24.34 18.38 9.87
CA ILE A 383 -25.44 17.55 10.39
C ILE A 383 -26.77 18.30 10.37
N LYS A 384 -26.77 19.61 10.67
CA LYS A 384 -28.01 20.41 10.64
C LYS A 384 -28.49 20.69 9.22
N ASP A 385 -27.57 20.86 8.27
CA ASP A 385 -27.90 21.27 6.91
C ASP A 385 -28.03 20.09 5.91
N THR A 386 -27.59 18.89 6.28
CA THR A 386 -27.59 17.74 5.37
C THR A 386 -28.44 16.57 5.88
N ARG A 387 -29.38 16.13 5.04
CA ARG A 387 -30.12 14.89 5.26
C ARG A 387 -29.24 13.66 5.00
N ILE A 388 -29.31 12.68 5.91
CA ILE A 388 -28.66 11.39 5.71
C ILE A 388 -29.40 10.54 4.66
N THR A 389 -28.62 9.90 3.80
CA THR A 389 -29.01 9.05 2.67
C THR A 389 -28.02 7.90 2.57
N GLU A 390 -28.36 6.85 1.83
CA GLU A 390 -27.46 5.71 1.60
C GLU A 390 -26.07 6.16 1.08
N GLU A 391 -26.05 7.10 0.12
CA GLU A 391 -24.82 7.59 -0.52
C GLU A 391 -23.88 8.34 0.43
N ASN A 392 -24.41 9.12 1.37
CA ASN A 392 -23.61 9.92 2.31
C ASN A 392 -23.53 9.32 3.72
N THR A 393 -24.08 8.12 3.95
CA THR A 393 -24.11 7.48 5.28
C THR A 393 -22.70 7.26 5.83
N PHE A 394 -21.74 6.86 4.99
CA PHE A 394 -20.34 6.69 5.40
C PHE A 394 -19.72 7.97 5.99
N GLN A 395 -20.17 9.14 5.52
CA GLN A 395 -19.70 10.43 6.02
C GLN A 395 -20.39 10.83 7.33
N LEU A 396 -21.70 10.62 7.43
CA LEU A 396 -22.51 11.22 8.50
C LEU A 396 -22.80 10.31 9.69
N PHE A 397 -22.68 9.00 9.53
CA PHE A 397 -23.21 8.06 10.52
C PHE A 397 -22.44 8.07 11.84
N LEU A 398 -21.13 7.86 11.82
CA LEU A 398 -20.32 7.89 13.05
C LEU A 398 -20.31 9.28 13.69
N ALA A 399 -20.32 10.35 12.87
CA ALA A 399 -20.53 11.72 13.34
C ALA A 399 -21.85 11.86 14.12
N SER A 400 -22.96 11.34 13.57
CA SER A 400 -24.27 11.35 14.22
C SER A 400 -24.28 10.51 15.50
N VAL A 401 -23.53 9.39 15.55
CA VAL A 401 -23.40 8.60 16.78
C VAL A 401 -22.71 9.41 17.88
N ILE A 402 -21.62 10.12 17.56
CA ILE A 402 -20.88 10.95 18.52
C ILE A 402 -21.72 12.15 18.99
N LEU A 403 -22.43 12.80 18.07
CA LEU A 403 -23.19 14.03 18.35
C LEU A 403 -24.54 13.79 19.02
N GLY A 404 -25.01 12.55 19.14
CA GLY A 404 -26.22 12.27 19.93
C GLY A 404 -26.07 12.59 21.42
N ASP A 405 -24.85 12.68 21.95
CA ASP A 405 -24.56 13.16 23.32
C ASP A 405 -24.34 14.68 23.41
N SER A 406 -24.57 15.43 22.32
CA SER A 406 -24.41 16.89 22.32
C SER A 406 -25.32 17.56 23.35
N LEU A 407 -24.83 18.68 23.91
CA LEU A 407 -25.61 19.56 24.80
C LEU A 407 -26.56 20.48 24.03
N ASP A 408 -26.41 20.59 22.71
CA ASP A 408 -27.37 21.25 21.83
C ASP A 408 -28.52 20.26 21.53
N ASP A 409 -29.69 20.51 22.13
CA ASP A 409 -30.87 19.64 22.03
C ASP A 409 -31.31 19.38 20.59
N ASP A 410 -31.21 20.39 19.71
CA ASP A 410 -31.60 20.27 18.31
C ASP A 410 -30.59 19.39 17.55
N LEU A 411 -29.30 19.64 17.75
CA LEU A 411 -28.24 18.81 17.17
C LEU A 411 -28.32 17.36 17.65
N SER A 412 -28.54 17.15 18.95
CA SER A 412 -28.70 15.83 19.56
C SER A 412 -29.89 15.08 18.97
N ALA A 413 -31.04 15.74 18.83
CA ALA A 413 -32.25 15.14 18.26
C ALA A 413 -32.07 14.74 16.78
N ILE A 414 -31.48 15.62 15.97
CA ILE A 414 -31.18 15.33 14.55
C ILE A 414 -30.22 14.14 14.45
N SER A 415 -29.16 14.15 15.24
CA SER A 415 -28.14 13.09 15.29
C SER A 415 -28.73 11.73 15.62
N LYS A 416 -29.55 11.65 16.68
CA LYS A 416 -30.25 10.42 17.08
C LYS A 416 -31.17 9.91 15.97
N LYS A 417 -31.95 10.80 15.36
CA LYS A 417 -32.85 10.45 14.25
C LYS A 417 -32.09 9.91 13.03
N ASN A 418 -30.92 10.47 12.71
CA ASN A 418 -30.08 9.97 11.62
C ASN A 418 -29.64 8.52 11.87
N VAL A 419 -29.25 8.19 13.11
CA VAL A 419 -28.88 6.82 13.49
C VAL A 419 -30.06 5.85 13.35
N GLU A 420 -31.26 6.26 13.76
CA GLU A 420 -32.47 5.45 13.58
C GLU A 420 -32.81 5.21 12.11
N ILE A 421 -32.66 6.22 11.26
CA ILE A 421 -32.86 6.10 9.80
C ILE A 421 -31.87 5.10 9.21
N VAL A 422 -30.58 5.23 9.54
CA VAL A 422 -29.54 4.31 9.06
C VAL A 422 -29.82 2.89 9.52
N HIS A 423 -30.23 2.71 10.78
CA HIS A 423 -30.59 1.39 11.31
C HIS A 423 -31.79 0.77 10.59
N LYS A 424 -32.87 1.55 10.40
CA LYS A 424 -34.10 1.09 9.75
C LYS A 424 -33.86 0.62 8.31
N ASN A 425 -32.97 1.30 7.61
CA ASN A 425 -32.64 1.01 6.22
C ASN A 425 -31.44 0.07 6.04
N ASP A 426 -30.76 -0.32 7.13
CA ASP A 426 -29.57 -1.18 7.10
C ASP A 426 -28.40 -0.58 6.32
N TRP A 427 -28.22 0.75 6.39
CA TRP A 427 -27.17 1.49 5.66
C TRP A 427 -25.79 1.50 6.36
N TYR A 428 -25.60 0.72 7.42
CA TYR A 428 -24.34 0.67 8.16
C TYR A 428 -23.47 -0.53 7.72
N SER A 429 -22.16 -0.33 7.64
CA SER A 429 -21.18 -1.34 7.17
C SER A 429 -20.76 -2.36 8.23
N TYR A 430 -21.40 -2.35 9.40
CA TYR A 430 -21.13 -3.27 10.51
C TYR A 430 -22.07 -4.47 10.46
N SER A 431 -21.58 -5.66 10.85
CA SER A 431 -22.42 -6.86 10.94
C SER A 431 -23.61 -6.68 11.87
N ASN A 432 -23.46 -5.87 12.92
CA ASN A 432 -24.54 -5.49 13.82
C ASN A 432 -24.36 -4.04 14.31
N ILE A 433 -25.46 -3.30 14.43
CA ILE A 433 -25.42 -1.92 14.94
C ILE A 433 -24.79 -1.80 16.33
N LYS A 434 -24.90 -2.83 17.18
CA LYS A 434 -24.26 -2.85 18.50
C LYS A 434 -22.73 -2.85 18.44
N ASP A 435 -22.14 -3.28 17.32
CA ASP A 435 -20.69 -3.36 17.15
C ASP A 435 -20.06 -1.97 17.08
N ILE A 436 -20.85 -0.94 16.76
CA ILE A 436 -20.44 0.47 16.79
C ILE A 436 -20.13 0.91 18.22
N LEU A 437 -20.96 0.52 19.20
CA LEU A 437 -20.69 0.81 20.61
C LEU A 437 -19.39 0.13 21.03
N ARG A 438 -19.17 -1.12 20.60
CA ARG A 438 -17.93 -1.85 20.88
C ARG A 438 -16.70 -1.25 20.20
N TYR A 439 -16.88 -0.64 19.03
CA TYR A 439 -15.84 0.13 18.36
C TYR A 439 -15.44 1.37 19.16
N PHE A 440 -16.40 2.17 19.63
CA PHE A 440 -16.11 3.32 20.48
C PHE A 440 -15.51 2.91 21.83
N ASP A 441 -16.03 1.87 22.48
CA ASP A 441 -15.46 1.28 23.70
C ASP A 441 -13.98 0.92 23.50
N TYR A 442 -13.67 0.28 22.37
CA TYR A 442 -12.31 -0.14 22.00
C TYR A 442 -11.38 1.04 21.75
N CYS A 443 -11.90 2.14 21.20
CA CYS A 443 -11.18 3.40 21.04
C CYS A 443 -11.10 4.24 22.34
N GLY A 444 -11.73 3.80 23.42
CA GLY A 444 -11.75 4.51 24.71
C GLY A 444 -12.66 5.74 24.70
N ILE A 445 -13.70 5.74 23.87
CA ILE A 445 -14.69 6.81 23.75
C ILE A 445 -16.03 6.30 24.30
N GLU A 446 -16.61 7.03 25.24
CA GLU A 446 -17.91 6.69 25.85
C GLU A 446 -19.05 7.41 25.10
N ILE A 447 -20.03 6.66 24.60
CA ILE A 447 -21.23 7.19 23.91
C ILE A 447 -22.49 6.76 24.70
N LYS A 448 -22.92 7.62 25.63
CA LYS A 448 -23.91 7.28 26.67
C LYS A 448 -25.31 7.10 26.11
N TRP A 449 -25.75 8.01 25.24
CA TRP A 449 -27.08 7.93 24.66
C TRP A 449 -27.24 6.65 23.84
N PHE A 450 -26.22 6.27 23.07
CA PHE A 450 -26.30 5.13 22.16
C PHE A 450 -26.32 3.81 22.94
N GLU A 451 -25.53 3.72 24.02
CA GLU A 451 -25.63 2.60 24.95
C GLU A 451 -27.04 2.48 25.56
N THR A 452 -27.59 3.60 26.03
CA THR A 452 -28.94 3.63 26.62
C THR A 452 -30.00 3.19 25.61
N TRP A 453 -29.95 3.74 24.39
CA TRP A 453 -30.86 3.39 23.29
C TRP A 453 -30.77 1.91 22.91
N LEU A 454 -29.57 1.31 22.93
CA LEU A 454 -29.40 -0.12 22.72
C LEU A 454 -30.02 -0.94 23.85
N GLN A 455 -29.80 -0.58 25.12
CA GLN A 455 -30.32 -1.28 26.30
C GLN A 455 -31.85 -1.24 26.38
N GLU A 456 -32.46 -0.13 25.98
CA GLU A 456 -33.93 0.03 25.90
C GLU A 456 -34.56 -0.70 24.70
N GLY A 457 -33.74 -1.35 23.86
CA GLY A 457 -34.21 -2.13 22.73
C GLY A 457 -34.54 -1.32 21.48
N GLY A 458 -34.03 -0.09 21.34
CA GLY A 458 -34.21 0.75 20.15
C GLY A 458 -33.80 0.07 18.84
N HIS A 459 -32.75 -0.75 18.90
CA HIS A 459 -32.29 -1.56 17.77
C HIS A 459 -33.21 -2.75 17.42
N ILE A 460 -34.09 -3.17 18.33
CA ILE A 460 -35.04 -4.29 18.15
C ILE A 460 -36.40 -3.76 17.70
N SER A 461 -36.88 -2.67 18.31
CA SER A 461 -38.20 -2.09 18.04
C SER A 461 -38.33 -1.60 16.60
N ILE A 462 -37.30 -0.93 16.07
CA ILE A 462 -37.30 -0.34 14.73
C ILE A 462 -37.34 -1.40 13.61
N LYS A 463 -36.76 -2.60 13.83
CA LYS A 463 -36.80 -3.69 12.84
C LYS A 463 -38.17 -4.40 12.77
N LYS A 464 -39.05 -4.22 13.76
CA LYS A 464 -40.40 -4.81 13.77
C LYS A 464 -41.44 -4.04 12.95
N GLU A 465 -41.10 -2.87 12.41
CA GLU A 465 -41.98 -2.06 11.55
C GLU A 465 -41.84 -2.35 10.04
N LYS A 466 -41.11 -3.40 9.66
CA LYS A 466 -41.18 -4.01 8.32
C LYS A 466 -42.15 -5.18 8.36
#